data_AF-A0A7Z9KVQ2-F1
#
_entry.id   AF-A0A7Z9KVQ2-F1
#
_cell.length_a   1.000
_cell.length_b   1.000
_cell.length_c   1.000
_cell.angle_alpha   90.00
_cell.angle_beta   90.00
_cell.angle_gamma   90.00
#
_symmetry.space_group_name_H-M   'P 1'
#
loop_
_entity.id
_entity.type
_entity.pdbx_description
1 polymer ?
#
loop_
_entity_poly.entity_id
_entity_poly.type
_entity_poly.pdbx_seq_one_letter_code
_entity_poly.pdbx_strand_id
1 'polypeptide(L)'
;MTRLSADSEMNTTSSGSKVAAVKDAQSLEPLTHLISQASDINHHPHWSLALVTGMGSDNVLVLNTNEVDPMRSPLGIIEVGQAPKAVTFSDDGLHAYVLNSHSFKVSRVDLSPFFSMASSAGEAVGIGSMDQLVDTHSDTSGLTDPIRLEHNKWAVYGKDPLDKQLRQGRRIYTHSRNQKISHGGKFACASCHVEGEEDGLVWFIPGGMRQTPALAGRLANTAPFNWGGTEVELTNNMSKTIDRMGGEGFEQSELKALEAYLLFALVPPPNPHVASGSLTPAQSRGHAIFNSSKAECATCHAGAAHTDGKNYDVGTLNDLEKQVAEMASGLKSGDEIPQATKDVLAGVTGTFNTPTLIDLHATAPYLHDGSAATLMDVLDRTATSMGHSDHLTHSEKEDLVAYLLTL
;
A
#
# COMPACT_ATOMS: atom_id res chain seq x y z
N MET A 1 25.64 23.01 -67.88
CA MET A 1 25.04 23.83 -68.95
C MET A 1 23.73 24.39 -68.43
N THR A 2 23.60 25.72 -68.48
CA THR A 2 22.34 26.52 -68.58
C THR A 2 21.41 26.52 -67.34
N ARG A 3 21.41 27.61 -66.54
CA ARG A 3 20.42 28.75 -66.53
C ARG A 3 19.17 28.44 -65.68
N LEU A 4 18.45 29.34 -65.00
CA LEU A 4 18.52 30.73 -64.46
C LEU A 4 17.08 31.03 -63.95
N SER A 5 16.89 32.15 -63.23
CA SER A 5 15.64 32.83 -62.77
C SER A 5 14.91 32.21 -61.56
N ALA A 6 14.76 32.85 -60.38
CA ALA A 6 14.40 34.22 -59.98
C ALA A 6 12.88 34.49 -59.89
N ASP A 7 12.48 34.80 -58.64
CA ASP A 7 11.42 35.68 -58.12
C ASP A 7 9.96 35.53 -58.58
N SER A 8 9.04 35.26 -57.63
CA SER A 8 8.29 36.32 -56.89
C SER A 8 6.95 35.81 -56.30
N GLU A 9 6.80 36.11 -55.00
CA GLU A 9 5.62 36.59 -54.27
C GLU A 9 4.28 35.81 -54.13
N MET A 10 3.95 35.66 -52.84
CA MET A 10 2.66 35.93 -52.15
C MET A 10 1.56 34.87 -52.00
N ASN A 11 1.53 34.36 -50.76
CA ASN A 11 0.41 34.41 -49.79
C ASN A 11 -0.66 33.29 -49.84
N THR A 12 -0.69 32.45 -48.79
CA THR A 12 -1.83 32.28 -47.87
C THR A 12 -1.50 31.25 -46.75
N THR A 13 -1.54 31.76 -45.52
CA THR A 13 -1.88 31.13 -44.23
C THR A 13 -2.16 29.61 -44.15
N SER A 14 -1.45 28.90 -43.27
CA SER A 14 -2.02 28.37 -42.00
C SER A 14 -1.01 27.52 -41.23
N SER A 15 -1.08 27.64 -39.91
CA SER A 15 -0.28 26.97 -38.90
C SER A 15 -0.50 25.45 -38.91
N GLY A 16 0.53 24.70 -39.30
CA GLY A 16 0.60 23.26 -39.05
C GLY A 16 1.55 22.98 -37.90
N SER A 17 1.08 23.09 -36.65
CA SER A 17 1.77 22.42 -35.55
C SER A 17 1.63 20.93 -35.79
N LYS A 18 2.71 20.28 -36.23
CA LYS A 18 2.80 18.82 -36.30
C LYS A 18 2.80 18.30 -34.86
N VAL A 19 1.61 17.97 -34.36
CA VAL A 19 1.50 17.12 -33.17
C VAL A 19 2.02 15.75 -33.56
N ALA A 20 3.06 15.31 -32.86
CA ALA A 20 3.67 14.00 -33.09
C ALA A 20 2.62 12.91 -32.85
N ALA A 21 2.52 11.97 -33.79
CA ALA A 21 1.75 10.75 -33.60
C ALA A 21 2.30 9.99 -32.38
N VAL A 22 1.49 9.86 -31.33
CA VAL A 22 1.83 9.01 -30.19
C VAL A 22 1.73 7.57 -30.65
N LYS A 23 2.86 6.87 -30.57
CA LYS A 23 2.97 5.45 -30.86
C LYS A 23 2.25 4.67 -29.76
N ASP A 24 1.40 3.76 -30.20
CA ASP A 24 0.98 2.55 -29.48
C ASP A 24 -0.01 2.76 -28.32
N ALA A 25 -1.28 2.41 -28.55
CA ALA A 25 -2.32 2.32 -27.52
C ALA A 25 -2.00 1.25 -26.45
N GLN A 26 -1.02 0.38 -26.68
CA GLN A 26 -0.49 -0.54 -25.69
C GLN A 26 0.57 0.08 -24.78
N SER A 27 1.07 1.28 -25.09
CA SER A 27 2.14 1.97 -24.34
C SER A 27 1.66 2.93 -23.25
N LEU A 28 0.36 3.18 -23.14
CA LEU A 28 -0.19 3.92 -22.01
C LEU A 28 -0.27 2.97 -20.81
N GLU A 29 0.68 3.14 -19.88
CA GLU A 29 0.63 2.52 -18.55
C GLU A 29 -0.78 2.66 -17.97
N PRO A 30 -1.39 1.58 -17.44
CA PRO A 30 -2.69 1.66 -16.79
C PRO A 30 -2.71 2.82 -15.80
N LEU A 31 -3.80 3.62 -15.80
CA LEU A 31 -3.95 4.77 -14.89
C LEU A 31 -4.27 4.32 -13.45
N THR A 32 -3.63 3.25 -13.01
CA THR A 32 -3.72 2.63 -11.68
C THR A 32 -3.35 3.58 -10.56
N HIS A 33 -2.53 4.60 -10.82
CA HIS A 33 -2.23 5.64 -9.83
C HIS A 33 -3.44 6.54 -9.51
N LEU A 34 -4.49 6.53 -10.35
CA LEU A 34 -5.65 7.38 -10.15
C LEU A 34 -6.63 6.86 -9.10
N ILE A 35 -6.52 5.60 -8.71
CA ILE A 35 -7.33 4.98 -7.66
C ILE A 35 -6.45 4.10 -6.79
N SER A 36 -6.66 4.13 -5.49
CA SER A 36 -5.93 3.23 -4.58
C SER A 36 -6.86 2.72 -3.51
N GLN A 37 -6.61 1.48 -3.10
CA GLN A 37 -7.49 0.74 -2.19
C GLN A 37 -8.94 0.77 -2.67
N ALA A 38 -9.15 0.22 -3.87
CA ALA A 38 -10.49 0.08 -4.45
C ALA A 38 -11.40 -0.59 -3.42
N SER A 39 -12.58 -0.01 -3.21
CA SER A 39 -13.46 -0.30 -2.07
C SER A 39 -14.87 -0.69 -2.48
N ASP A 40 -15.35 -0.15 -3.60
CA ASP A 40 -16.66 -0.44 -4.15
C ASP A 40 -16.66 -0.16 -5.66
N ILE A 41 -17.57 -0.83 -6.38
CA ILE A 41 -17.88 -0.59 -7.78
C ILE A 41 -19.38 -0.68 -7.98
N ASN A 42 -19.95 0.31 -8.66
CA ASN A 42 -21.38 0.30 -8.99
C ASN A 42 -21.57 0.56 -10.48
N HIS A 43 -22.42 -0.27 -11.11
CA HIS A 43 -22.78 -0.14 -12.52
C HIS A 43 -23.97 0.79 -12.66
N HIS A 44 -23.90 1.69 -13.63
CA HIS A 44 -24.95 2.69 -13.86
C HIS A 44 -26.24 2.00 -14.33
N PRO A 45 -27.42 2.36 -13.78
CA PRO A 45 -28.66 1.62 -14.02
C PRO A 45 -29.11 1.57 -15.48
N HIS A 46 -28.66 2.51 -16.30
CA HIS A 46 -29.13 2.65 -17.68
C HIS A 46 -28.02 2.59 -18.74
N TRP A 47 -26.75 2.79 -18.36
CA TRP A 47 -25.67 3.15 -19.30
C TRP A 47 -24.45 2.25 -19.08
N SER A 48 -23.62 2.04 -20.10
CA SER A 48 -22.36 1.29 -20.03
C SER A 48 -21.26 2.03 -19.27
N LEU A 49 -21.53 2.36 -18.02
CA LEU A 49 -20.71 3.18 -17.15
C LEU A 49 -20.64 2.52 -15.78
N ALA A 50 -19.46 2.51 -15.18
CA ALA A 50 -19.29 2.13 -13.78
C ALA A 50 -18.53 3.20 -13.01
N LEU A 51 -18.89 3.37 -11.75
CA LEU A 51 -18.14 4.20 -10.80
C LEU A 51 -17.36 3.31 -9.85
N VAL A 52 -16.07 3.58 -9.70
CA VAL A 52 -15.19 2.84 -8.76
C VAL A 52 -14.65 3.80 -7.71
N THR A 53 -14.85 3.47 -6.44
CA THR A 53 -14.33 4.23 -5.30
C THR A 53 -13.06 3.60 -4.75
N GLY A 54 -12.13 4.43 -4.26
CA GLY A 54 -10.93 3.95 -3.59
C GLY A 54 -10.60 4.76 -2.35
N MET A 55 -10.45 4.11 -1.21
CA MET A 55 -10.21 4.78 0.09
C MET A 55 -8.85 5.49 0.15
N GLY A 56 -7.89 5.08 -0.67
CA GLY A 56 -6.59 5.73 -0.78
C GLY A 56 -6.58 6.97 -1.67
N SER A 57 -7.69 7.25 -2.34
CA SER A 57 -7.89 8.42 -3.22
C SER A 57 -8.92 9.40 -2.64
N ASP A 58 -9.07 10.56 -3.28
CA ASP A 58 -10.17 11.51 -3.04
C ASP A 58 -11.13 11.59 -4.21
N ASN A 59 -11.02 10.64 -5.14
CA ASN A 59 -11.76 10.64 -6.36
C ASN A 59 -12.50 9.33 -6.58
N VAL A 60 -13.48 9.40 -7.48
CA VAL A 60 -14.15 8.26 -8.08
C VAL A 60 -13.71 8.17 -9.53
N LEU A 61 -13.37 6.96 -9.99
CA LEU A 61 -13.12 6.72 -11.40
C LEU A 61 -14.42 6.39 -12.13
N VAL A 62 -14.58 6.97 -13.31
CA VAL A 62 -15.68 6.68 -14.23
C VAL A 62 -15.14 5.80 -15.34
N LEU A 63 -15.64 4.59 -15.45
CA LEU A 63 -15.19 3.59 -16.42
C LEU A 63 -16.25 3.39 -17.50
N ASN A 64 -15.83 3.24 -18.76
CA ASN A 64 -16.68 2.73 -19.83
C ASN A 64 -16.67 1.20 -19.78
N THR A 65 -17.81 0.57 -19.46
CA THR A 65 -17.86 -0.89 -19.32
C THR A 65 -17.96 -1.64 -20.65
N ASN A 66 -18.04 -0.93 -21.78
CA ASN A 66 -17.96 -1.54 -23.12
C ASN A 66 -16.52 -1.64 -23.64
N GLU A 67 -15.55 -0.98 -22.99
CA GLU A 67 -14.14 -1.06 -23.40
C GLU A 67 -13.54 -2.42 -23.05
N VAL A 68 -12.59 -2.87 -23.88
CA VAL A 68 -11.85 -4.12 -23.64
C VAL A 68 -11.00 -4.01 -22.38
N ASP A 69 -10.44 -2.83 -22.10
CA ASP A 69 -9.68 -2.53 -20.88
C ASP A 69 -10.07 -1.14 -20.33
N PRO A 70 -11.15 -1.08 -19.53
CA PRO A 70 -11.67 0.19 -19.01
C PRO A 70 -10.68 0.97 -18.13
N MET A 71 -9.65 0.31 -17.59
CA MET A 71 -8.66 0.91 -16.69
C MET A 71 -7.52 1.64 -17.43
N ARG A 72 -7.33 1.37 -18.73
CA ARG A 72 -6.38 2.10 -19.58
C ARG A 72 -6.93 3.45 -20.02
N SER A 73 -8.24 3.59 -20.08
CA SER A 73 -8.91 4.81 -20.57
C SER A 73 -10.19 5.07 -19.78
N PRO A 74 -10.08 5.41 -18.48
CA PRO A 74 -11.25 5.86 -17.72
C PRO A 74 -11.86 7.09 -18.40
N LEU A 75 -13.20 7.13 -18.47
CA LEU A 75 -13.96 8.24 -19.02
C LEU A 75 -13.77 9.54 -18.21
N GLY A 76 -13.56 9.40 -16.91
CA GLY A 76 -13.51 10.54 -16.01
C GLY A 76 -12.95 10.25 -14.62
N ILE A 77 -12.56 11.34 -13.97
CA ILE A 77 -12.19 11.43 -12.55
C ILE A 77 -13.15 12.43 -11.93
N ILE A 78 -13.88 12.00 -10.91
CA ILE A 78 -14.73 12.90 -10.12
C ILE A 78 -14.05 13.12 -8.78
N GLU A 79 -13.59 14.33 -8.50
CA GLU A 79 -13.09 14.67 -7.17
C GLU A 79 -14.28 14.72 -6.21
N VAL A 80 -14.14 14.02 -5.08
CA VAL A 80 -15.16 13.88 -4.03
C VAL A 80 -14.54 14.20 -2.66
N GLY A 81 -15.08 13.63 -1.59
CA GLY A 81 -14.53 13.78 -0.25
C GLY A 81 -13.42 12.77 0.05
N GLN A 82 -12.88 12.87 1.25
CA GLN A 82 -11.77 12.02 1.68
C GLN A 82 -12.17 10.56 1.84
N ALA A 83 -11.39 9.66 1.24
CA ALA A 83 -11.53 8.21 1.31
C ALA A 83 -12.94 7.72 0.90
N PRO A 84 -13.34 7.91 -0.37
CA PRO A 84 -14.57 7.37 -0.89
C PRO A 84 -14.56 5.85 -0.77
N LYS A 85 -15.58 5.32 -0.08
CA LYS A 85 -15.68 3.91 0.33
C LYS A 85 -16.78 3.17 -0.41
N ALA A 86 -17.85 3.86 -0.79
CA ALA A 86 -19.00 3.26 -1.46
C ALA A 86 -19.67 4.25 -2.40
N VAL A 87 -20.34 3.74 -3.44
CA VAL A 87 -21.07 4.55 -4.40
C VAL A 87 -22.38 3.91 -4.81
N THR A 88 -23.41 4.73 -5.02
CA THR A 88 -24.69 4.29 -5.57
C THR A 88 -25.28 5.36 -6.49
N PHE A 89 -26.15 4.96 -7.41
CA PHE A 89 -26.84 5.86 -8.32
C PHE A 89 -28.26 6.17 -7.83
N SER A 90 -28.80 7.32 -8.22
CA SER A 90 -30.24 7.54 -8.17
C SER A 90 -30.96 6.66 -9.19
N ASP A 91 -32.25 6.38 -8.95
CA ASP A 91 -33.08 5.58 -9.86
C ASP A 91 -33.15 6.14 -11.29
N ASP A 92 -33.08 7.47 -11.41
CA ASP A 92 -33.05 8.17 -12.70
C ASP A 92 -31.67 8.15 -13.40
N GLY A 93 -30.62 7.66 -12.73
CA GLY A 93 -29.23 7.65 -13.21
C GLY A 93 -28.58 9.04 -13.30
N LEU A 94 -29.27 10.13 -12.98
CA LEU A 94 -28.72 11.49 -13.14
C LEU A 94 -27.72 11.87 -12.04
N HIS A 95 -27.72 11.14 -10.92
CA HIS A 95 -26.86 11.42 -9.79
C HIS A 95 -26.16 10.17 -9.27
N ALA A 96 -24.98 10.36 -8.72
CA ALA A 96 -24.33 9.39 -7.85
C ALA A 96 -24.18 9.93 -6.42
N TYR A 97 -24.25 9.04 -5.45
CA TYR A 97 -24.03 9.30 -4.04
C TYR A 97 -22.80 8.54 -3.58
N VAL A 98 -21.78 9.27 -3.16
CA VAL A 98 -20.48 8.70 -2.77
C VAL A 98 -20.27 8.86 -1.28
N LEU A 99 -20.13 7.75 -0.57
CA LEU A 99 -19.85 7.72 0.86
C LEU A 99 -18.35 7.98 1.08
N ASN A 100 -18.02 9.11 1.69
CA ASN A 100 -16.65 9.47 2.03
C ASN A 100 -16.41 9.16 3.52
N SER A 101 -15.64 8.11 3.78
CA SER A 101 -15.47 7.55 5.12
C SER A 101 -14.69 8.48 6.06
N HIS A 102 -13.61 9.10 5.58
CA HIS A 102 -12.75 9.93 6.42
C HIS A 102 -13.34 11.31 6.70
N SER A 103 -14.23 11.80 5.84
CA SER A 103 -14.85 13.11 6.01
C SER A 103 -16.26 13.07 6.61
N PHE A 104 -16.82 11.86 6.84
CA PHE A 104 -18.17 11.64 7.36
C PHE A 104 -19.25 12.38 6.55
N LYS A 105 -19.06 12.38 5.22
CA LYS A 105 -19.93 13.05 4.25
C LYS A 105 -20.36 12.09 3.14
N VAL A 106 -21.56 12.31 2.62
CA VAL A 106 -22.01 11.75 1.34
C VAL A 106 -21.95 12.85 0.29
N SER A 107 -21.12 12.69 -0.74
CA SER A 107 -21.10 13.59 -1.91
C SER A 107 -22.26 13.24 -2.83
N ARG A 108 -23.00 14.24 -3.30
CA ARG A 108 -23.97 14.08 -4.40
C ARG A 108 -23.33 14.62 -5.68
N VAL A 109 -23.05 13.72 -6.62
CA VAL A 109 -22.44 14.01 -7.91
C VAL A 109 -23.54 14.14 -8.96
N ASP A 110 -23.47 15.16 -9.79
CA ASP A 110 -24.30 15.33 -10.98
C ASP A 110 -23.59 14.70 -12.19
N LEU A 111 -24.23 13.73 -12.83
CA LEU A 111 -23.66 12.98 -13.96
C LEU A 111 -24.08 13.54 -15.32
N SER A 112 -24.95 14.56 -15.36
CA SER A 112 -25.40 15.19 -16.60
C SER A 112 -24.28 15.67 -17.54
N PRO A 113 -23.07 16.09 -17.08
CA PRO A 113 -21.98 16.44 -17.99
C PRO A 113 -21.54 15.29 -18.90
N PHE A 114 -21.45 14.06 -18.37
CA PHE A 114 -21.12 12.87 -19.18
C PHE A 114 -22.18 12.59 -20.24
N PHE A 115 -23.41 13.02 -19.98
CA PHE A 115 -24.58 12.75 -20.80
C PHE A 115 -24.76 13.82 -21.89
N SER A 116 -24.45 15.07 -21.56
CA SER A 116 -24.45 16.18 -22.51
C SER A 116 -23.34 16.06 -23.56
N MET A 117 -22.17 15.53 -23.20
CA MET A 117 -21.06 15.32 -24.14
C MET A 117 -21.39 14.28 -25.21
N ALA A 118 -22.08 13.19 -24.86
CA ALA A 118 -22.59 12.21 -25.82
C ALA A 118 -23.53 12.86 -26.86
N SER A 119 -24.34 13.86 -26.46
CA SER A 119 -25.26 14.55 -27.38
C SER A 119 -24.57 15.58 -28.30
N SER A 120 -23.43 16.15 -27.89
CA SER A 120 -22.69 17.16 -28.67
C SER A 120 -21.86 16.59 -29.83
N ALA A 121 -21.69 15.26 -29.88
CA ALA A 121 -21.06 14.54 -30.99
C ALA A 121 -22.00 14.29 -32.18
N GLY A 122 -23.24 14.80 -32.14
CA GLY A 122 -24.03 15.00 -33.36
C GLY A 122 -25.37 14.29 -33.46
N GLU A 123 -25.93 13.69 -32.41
CA GLU A 123 -27.34 13.27 -32.42
C GLU A 123 -28.05 13.55 -31.08
N ALA A 124 -29.28 14.03 -31.20
CA ALA A 124 -30.15 14.37 -30.07
C ALA A 124 -30.55 13.10 -29.31
N VAL A 125 -30.00 12.90 -28.11
CA VAL A 125 -30.36 11.76 -27.26
C VAL A 125 -31.67 12.07 -26.53
N GLY A 126 -32.78 11.63 -27.13
CA GLY A 126 -34.01 11.37 -26.38
C GLY A 126 -33.73 10.28 -25.34
N ILE A 127 -34.41 10.37 -24.19
CA ILE A 127 -34.29 9.43 -23.07
C ILE A 127 -34.55 7.99 -23.59
N GLY A 128 -33.48 7.26 -23.91
CA GLY A 128 -33.51 5.96 -24.58
C GLY A 128 -32.42 5.06 -24.00
N SER A 129 -32.78 3.80 -23.73
CA SER A 129 -31.91 2.82 -23.11
C SER A 129 -30.93 2.20 -24.10
N MET A 130 -29.80 1.76 -23.53
CA MET A 130 -28.96 0.62 -23.91
C MET A 130 -28.28 0.65 -25.30
N ASP A 131 -26.96 0.48 -25.29
CA ASP A 131 -26.05 0.25 -26.43
C ASP A 131 -25.49 1.47 -27.19
N GLN A 132 -25.83 2.72 -26.90
CA GLN A 132 -25.30 3.87 -27.68
C GLN A 132 -24.01 4.53 -27.15
N LEU A 133 -23.26 3.84 -26.27
CA LEU A 133 -21.80 4.06 -26.20
C LEU A 133 -21.05 3.12 -27.17
N VAL A 134 -21.75 2.46 -28.09
CA VAL A 134 -21.15 1.67 -29.16
C VAL A 134 -20.92 2.58 -30.37
N ASP A 135 -19.62 2.78 -30.65
CA ASP A 135 -19.06 3.16 -31.96
C ASP A 135 -18.80 4.66 -32.27
N THR A 136 -18.20 5.42 -31.35
CA THR A 136 -17.49 6.67 -31.71
C THR A 136 -15.97 6.64 -31.53
N HIS A 137 -15.39 5.48 -31.28
CA HIS A 137 -13.93 5.34 -31.19
C HIS A 137 -13.34 4.39 -32.25
N SER A 138 -13.47 4.78 -33.52
CA SER A 138 -12.36 4.58 -34.45
C SER A 138 -11.24 5.63 -34.26
N ASP A 139 -11.40 6.54 -33.30
CA ASP A 139 -10.38 7.54 -32.97
C ASP A 139 -10.41 7.96 -31.48
N THR A 140 -10.06 7.05 -30.57
CA THR A 140 -9.66 7.40 -29.17
C THR A 140 -8.29 8.07 -29.11
N SER A 141 -7.61 8.30 -30.25
CA SER A 141 -6.21 8.77 -30.27
C SER A 141 -5.99 10.20 -29.74
N GLY A 142 -7.06 10.90 -29.34
CA GLY A 142 -7.02 12.29 -28.87
C GLY A 142 -7.50 12.57 -27.43
N LEU A 143 -8.11 11.61 -26.70
CA LEU A 143 -8.49 11.82 -25.30
C LEU A 143 -7.43 11.20 -24.39
N THR A 144 -6.32 11.91 -24.18
CA THR A 144 -5.25 11.45 -23.28
C THR A 144 -5.53 11.73 -21.81
N ASP A 145 -6.47 12.65 -21.51
CA ASP A 145 -6.80 13.04 -20.13
C ASP A 145 -8.29 12.78 -19.82
N PRO A 146 -8.60 12.12 -18.69
CA PRO A 146 -9.98 11.87 -18.28
C PRO A 146 -10.72 13.17 -17.93
N ILE A 147 -12.03 13.21 -18.20
CA ILE A 147 -12.90 14.33 -17.81
C ILE A 147 -12.83 14.53 -16.30
N ARG A 148 -12.53 15.74 -15.85
CA ARG A 148 -12.53 16.07 -14.43
C ARG A 148 -13.81 16.80 -14.04
N LEU A 149 -14.54 16.24 -13.08
CA LEU A 149 -15.71 16.89 -12.50
C LEU A 149 -15.43 17.24 -11.04
N GLU A 150 -15.84 18.45 -10.65
CA GLU A 150 -15.89 18.86 -9.26
C GLU A 150 -17.31 18.64 -8.71
N HIS A 151 -17.40 18.06 -7.52
CA HIS A 151 -18.67 18.00 -6.79
C HIS A 151 -18.86 19.27 -5.94
N ASN A 152 -20.10 19.76 -5.84
CA ASN A 152 -20.40 20.97 -5.07
C ASN A 152 -21.45 20.76 -3.96
N LYS A 153 -21.94 19.53 -3.78
CA LYS A 153 -22.98 19.19 -2.79
C LYS A 153 -22.55 17.99 -1.94
N TRP A 154 -22.75 18.12 -0.63
CA TRP A 154 -22.56 17.04 0.33
C TRP A 154 -23.59 17.11 1.46
N ALA A 155 -23.88 15.95 2.04
CA ALA A 155 -24.61 15.80 3.29
C ALA A 155 -23.66 15.22 4.35
N VAL A 156 -23.71 15.73 5.58
CA VAL A 156 -22.93 15.20 6.71
C VAL A 156 -23.77 14.12 7.40
N TYR A 157 -23.21 12.92 7.62
CA TYR A 157 -23.91 11.83 8.31
C TYR A 157 -23.35 11.55 9.70
N GLY A 158 -22.21 12.16 10.05
CA GLY A 158 -21.59 11.97 11.35
C GLY A 158 -20.50 12.98 11.62
N LYS A 159 -19.95 12.89 12.83
CA LYS A 159 -18.75 13.61 13.23
C LYS A 159 -17.65 12.59 13.41
N ASP A 160 -16.49 12.86 12.83
CA ASP A 160 -15.31 12.04 13.02
C ASP A 160 -14.93 11.99 14.51
N PRO A 161 -14.87 10.79 15.13
CA PRO A 161 -14.53 10.66 16.54
C PRO A 161 -13.04 10.94 16.80
N LEU A 162 -12.18 10.88 15.77
CA LEU A 162 -10.76 11.17 15.92
C LEU A 162 -10.50 12.67 16.11
N ASP A 163 -9.55 12.99 16.98
CA ASP A 163 -9.06 14.37 17.13
C ASP A 163 -8.33 14.86 15.86
N LYS A 164 -7.93 16.12 15.84
CA LYS A 164 -7.31 16.72 14.66
C LYS A 164 -6.00 16.04 14.25
N GLN A 165 -5.17 15.65 15.22
CA GLN A 165 -3.86 15.04 14.96
C GLN A 165 -4.04 13.63 14.39
N LEU A 166 -4.89 12.81 15.00
CA LEU A 166 -5.18 11.46 14.53
C LEU A 166 -5.85 11.47 13.14
N ARG A 167 -6.72 12.45 12.85
CA ARG A 167 -7.30 12.62 11.51
C ARG A 167 -6.25 12.93 10.44
N GLN A 168 -5.28 13.77 10.77
CA GLN A 168 -4.17 14.08 9.87
C GLN A 168 -3.29 12.85 9.64
N GLY A 169 -2.96 12.10 10.69
CA GLY A 169 -2.21 10.85 10.59
C GLY A 169 -2.94 9.80 9.75
N ARG A 170 -4.25 9.56 10.01
CA ARG A 170 -5.10 8.67 9.22
C ARG A 170 -5.08 9.05 7.75
N ARG A 171 -5.09 10.36 7.47
CA ARG A 171 -5.10 10.85 6.11
C ARG A 171 -3.79 10.57 5.38
N ILE A 172 -2.65 10.83 6.03
CA ILE A 172 -1.34 10.49 5.46
C ILE A 172 -1.24 8.98 5.22
N TYR A 173 -1.70 8.20 6.20
CA TYR A 173 -1.59 6.74 6.18
C TYR A 173 -2.25 6.09 4.96
N THR A 174 -3.45 6.55 4.54
CA THR A 174 -4.19 5.92 3.44
C THR A 174 -3.97 6.59 2.08
N HIS A 175 -3.54 7.85 2.02
CA HIS A 175 -3.65 8.62 0.79
C HIS A 175 -2.50 8.39 -0.21
N SER A 176 -2.69 7.47 -1.16
CA SER A 176 -1.61 7.06 -2.08
C SER A 176 -1.20 8.16 -3.05
N ARG A 177 -2.16 9.00 -3.48
CA ARG A 177 -1.97 10.09 -4.46
C ARG A 177 -1.24 11.31 -3.88
N ASN A 178 -0.26 11.05 -3.02
CA ASN A 178 0.52 12.04 -2.31
C ASN A 178 2.01 11.86 -2.64
N GLN A 179 2.57 12.78 -3.42
CA GLN A 179 3.98 12.76 -3.82
C GLN A 179 4.94 12.89 -2.64
N LYS A 180 4.48 13.41 -1.49
CA LYS A 180 5.26 13.39 -0.25
C LYS A 180 5.54 11.97 0.25
N ILE A 181 4.70 10.97 -0.08
CA ILE A 181 4.84 9.58 0.41
C ILE A 181 5.68 8.73 -0.54
N SER A 182 5.39 8.80 -1.84
CA SER A 182 6.02 7.94 -2.84
C SER A 182 6.14 8.62 -4.19
N HIS A 183 7.11 8.16 -4.98
CA HIS A 183 7.34 8.65 -6.33
C HIS A 183 6.06 8.53 -7.18
N GLY A 184 5.56 9.66 -7.68
CA GLY A 184 4.37 9.73 -8.51
C GLY A 184 3.04 9.43 -7.78
N GLY A 185 3.04 9.35 -6.44
CA GLY A 185 1.83 9.07 -5.66
C GLY A 185 1.23 7.69 -5.95
N LYS A 186 2.09 6.68 -6.10
CA LYS A 186 1.69 5.30 -6.44
C LYS A 186 1.32 4.48 -5.19
N PHE A 187 1.91 4.79 -4.05
CA PHE A 187 1.76 4.04 -2.81
C PHE A 187 1.45 4.96 -1.62
N ALA A 188 0.62 4.45 -0.72
CA ALA A 188 0.44 4.94 0.64
C ALA A 188 1.04 3.94 1.63
N CYS A 189 1.16 4.32 2.91
CA CYS A 189 1.55 3.40 3.98
C CYS A 189 0.61 2.19 4.01
N ALA A 190 -0.69 2.44 3.88
CA ALA A 190 -1.73 1.43 3.88
C ALA A 190 -1.79 0.59 2.59
N SER A 191 -0.95 0.86 1.58
CA SER A 191 -0.82 -0.01 0.41
C SER A 191 -0.11 -1.32 0.75
N CYS A 192 0.85 -1.30 1.68
CA CYS A 192 1.53 -2.49 2.19
C CYS A 192 1.00 -2.88 3.58
N HIS A 193 0.66 -1.90 4.42
CA HIS A 193 0.10 -2.15 5.75
C HIS A 193 -1.43 -2.08 5.71
N VAL A 194 -2.12 -3.05 5.12
CA VAL A 194 -3.58 -2.95 4.92
C VAL A 194 -4.30 -2.93 6.27
N GLU A 195 -5.06 -1.87 6.56
CA GLU A 195 -5.75 -1.65 7.86
C GLU A 195 -4.85 -1.73 9.11
N GLY A 196 -3.53 -1.60 8.95
CA GLY A 196 -2.54 -1.72 10.02
C GLY A 196 -1.88 -3.09 10.10
N GLU A 197 -2.34 -4.05 9.31
CA GLU A 197 -1.74 -5.37 9.17
C GLU A 197 -0.61 -5.33 8.13
N GLU A 198 -0.45 -6.40 7.34
CA GLU A 198 0.59 -6.57 6.33
C GLU A 198 0.01 -7.16 5.05
N ASP A 199 0.70 -6.94 3.93
CA ASP A 199 0.29 -7.40 2.60
C ASP A 199 0.62 -8.88 2.33
N GLY A 200 1.33 -9.53 3.26
CA GLY A 200 1.83 -10.90 3.11
C GLY A 200 2.87 -11.07 2.01
N LEU A 201 3.44 -9.97 1.51
CA LEU A 201 4.42 -9.97 0.42
C LEU A 201 5.85 -9.82 0.93
N VAL A 202 6.77 -10.37 0.14
CA VAL A 202 8.21 -10.22 0.34
C VAL A 202 8.73 -9.28 -0.74
N TRP A 203 9.32 -8.18 -0.30
CA TRP A 203 9.81 -7.12 -1.17
C TRP A 203 11.31 -7.22 -1.35
N PHE A 204 11.77 -7.08 -2.59
CA PHE A 204 13.19 -6.89 -2.87
C PHE A 204 13.54 -5.42 -2.74
N ILE A 205 14.22 -5.06 -1.64
CA ILE A 205 14.62 -3.69 -1.34
C ILE A 205 16.13 -3.61 -1.11
N PRO A 206 16.75 -2.41 -1.15
CA PRO A 206 18.10 -2.23 -0.65
C PRO A 206 18.19 -2.81 0.77
N GLY A 207 19.09 -3.78 0.97
CA GLY A 207 19.19 -4.56 2.20
C GLY A 207 18.72 -6.01 2.11
N GLY A 208 18.13 -6.45 1.00
CA GLY A 208 17.71 -7.84 0.80
C GLY A 208 16.20 -8.02 0.80
N MET A 209 15.76 -9.28 0.85
CA MET A 209 14.35 -9.63 0.82
C MET A 209 13.73 -9.31 2.17
N ARG A 210 12.69 -8.46 2.19
CA ARG A 210 12.02 -8.05 3.43
C ARG A 210 10.52 -8.17 3.31
N GLN A 211 9.90 -8.86 4.25
CA GLN A 211 8.46 -8.84 4.44
C GLN A 211 8.02 -7.50 5.04
N THR A 212 6.82 -7.06 4.66
CA THR A 212 6.11 -5.97 5.33
C THR A 212 5.70 -6.40 6.74
N PRO A 213 6.13 -5.73 7.83
CA PRO A 213 5.67 -6.07 9.17
C PRO A 213 4.31 -5.45 9.48
N ALA A 214 3.41 -6.18 10.17
CA ALA A 214 2.22 -5.58 10.76
C ALA A 214 2.54 -4.46 11.77
N LEU A 215 1.69 -3.44 11.83
CA LEU A 215 1.87 -2.22 12.64
C LEU A 215 0.89 -2.14 13.82
N ALA A 216 -0.37 -2.49 13.60
CA ALA A 216 -1.42 -2.36 14.60
C ALA A 216 -1.06 -3.17 15.86
N GLY A 217 -1.07 -2.53 17.03
CA GLY A 217 -0.74 -3.18 18.31
C GLY A 217 0.76 -3.45 18.57
N ARG A 218 1.63 -3.32 17.56
CA ARG A 218 3.01 -3.87 17.61
C ARG A 218 4.14 -2.84 17.72
N LEU A 219 3.83 -1.53 17.75
CA LEU A 219 4.82 -0.47 17.69
C LEU A 219 5.21 0.13 19.05
N ALA A 220 4.34 0.02 20.06
CA ALA A 220 4.59 0.65 21.36
C ALA A 220 5.67 -0.11 22.14
N ASN A 221 6.75 0.60 22.53
CA ASN A 221 7.87 0.04 23.30
C ASN A 221 8.64 -1.10 22.59
N THR A 222 8.64 -1.11 21.25
CA THR A 222 9.35 -2.12 20.44
C THR A 222 10.54 -1.57 19.67
N ALA A 223 10.94 -0.33 19.93
CA ALA A 223 12.17 0.23 19.37
C ALA A 223 13.41 -0.61 19.76
N PRO A 224 14.43 -0.68 18.89
CA PRO A 224 14.53 -0.01 17.60
C PRO A 224 13.70 -0.69 16.50
N PHE A 225 13.22 0.11 15.55
CA PHE A 225 12.37 -0.28 14.44
C PHE A 225 13.19 -0.77 13.24
N ASN A 226 12.44 -1.36 12.28
CA ASN A 226 12.89 -2.11 11.09
C ASN A 226 13.60 -3.43 11.40
N TRP A 227 13.66 -4.30 10.39
CA TRP A 227 14.28 -5.63 10.49
C TRP A 227 15.75 -5.59 10.93
N GLY A 228 16.47 -4.50 10.65
CA GLY A 228 17.85 -4.29 11.05
C GLY A 228 18.01 -3.60 12.41
N GLY A 229 16.93 -3.20 13.09
CA GLY A 229 16.99 -2.58 14.42
C GLY A 229 17.80 -1.28 14.45
N THR A 230 17.80 -0.50 13.37
CA THR A 230 18.67 0.68 13.24
C THR A 230 18.00 1.99 13.65
N GLU A 231 16.66 2.01 13.75
CA GLU A 231 15.90 3.25 13.97
C GLU A 231 15.24 3.28 15.35
N VAL A 232 15.77 4.08 16.28
CA VAL A 232 15.18 4.22 17.62
C VAL A 232 13.88 5.01 17.60
N GLU A 233 13.78 6.02 16.72
CA GLU A 233 12.61 6.90 16.62
C GLU A 233 11.72 6.46 15.46
N LEU A 234 10.42 6.27 15.72
CA LEU A 234 9.47 5.81 14.70
C LEU A 234 9.37 6.83 13.55
N THR A 235 9.44 8.14 13.85
CA THR A 235 9.47 9.18 12.81
C THR A 235 10.67 9.07 11.88
N ASN A 236 11.83 8.64 12.37
CA ASN A 236 13.01 8.47 11.51
C ASN A 236 12.84 7.24 10.61
N ASN A 237 12.31 6.14 11.16
CA ASN A 237 11.97 4.96 10.38
C ASN A 237 10.96 5.27 9.27
N MET A 238 9.95 6.09 9.56
CA MET A 238 8.98 6.56 8.56
C MET A 238 9.64 7.43 7.49
N SER A 239 10.49 8.38 7.87
CA SER A 239 11.22 9.23 6.91
C SER A 239 12.07 8.39 5.96
N LYS A 240 12.86 7.45 6.48
CA LYS A 240 13.68 6.55 5.63
C LYS A 240 12.84 5.67 4.71
N THR A 241 11.65 5.26 5.16
CA THR A 241 10.72 4.50 4.33
C THR A 241 10.18 5.36 3.18
N ILE A 242 9.81 6.61 3.46
CA ILE A 242 9.37 7.57 2.45
C ILE A 242 10.48 7.84 1.43
N ASP A 243 11.71 8.04 1.89
CA ASP A 243 12.87 8.24 1.01
C ASP A 243 13.08 7.03 0.09
N ARG A 244 12.99 5.80 0.65
CA ARG A 244 13.09 4.55 -0.12
C ARG A 244 11.97 4.42 -1.16
N MET A 245 10.79 4.95 -0.87
CA MET A 245 9.65 4.99 -1.80
C MET A 245 9.73 6.14 -2.80
N GLY A 246 10.77 6.99 -2.72
CA GLY A 246 10.99 8.14 -3.59
C GLY A 246 10.01 9.29 -3.34
N GLY A 247 9.47 9.40 -2.13
CA GLY A 247 8.62 10.52 -1.73
C GLY A 247 9.42 11.78 -1.39
N GLU A 248 8.75 12.93 -1.43
CA GLU A 248 9.36 14.24 -1.12
C GLU A 248 9.59 14.47 0.39
N GLY A 249 8.99 13.64 1.25
CA GLY A 249 9.08 13.78 2.69
C GLY A 249 7.98 14.65 3.30
N PHE A 250 7.90 14.61 4.62
CA PHE A 250 6.93 15.35 5.43
C PHE A 250 7.63 16.25 6.45
N GLU A 251 6.94 17.28 6.89
CA GLU A 251 7.39 18.04 8.06
C GLU A 251 7.29 17.19 9.34
N GLN A 252 8.07 17.53 10.36
CA GLN A 252 8.02 16.83 11.66
C GLN A 252 6.61 16.80 12.27
N SER A 253 5.80 17.83 12.07
CA SER A 253 4.42 17.89 12.57
C SER A 253 3.51 16.84 11.91
N GLU A 254 3.69 16.63 10.60
CA GLU A 254 2.99 15.62 9.80
C GLU A 254 3.45 14.21 10.20
N LEU A 255 4.76 13.99 10.36
CA LEU A 255 5.31 12.71 10.83
C LEU A 255 4.81 12.37 12.25
N LYS A 256 4.71 13.35 13.15
CA LYS A 256 4.14 13.14 14.50
C LYS A 256 2.63 12.89 14.48
N ALA A 257 1.90 13.40 13.49
CA ALA A 257 0.51 13.04 13.28
C ALA A 257 0.37 11.59 12.80
N LEU A 258 1.21 11.17 11.86
CA LEU A 258 1.27 9.77 11.40
C LEU A 258 1.68 8.82 12.53
N GLU A 259 2.73 9.14 13.29
CA GLU A 259 3.17 8.36 14.46
C GLU A 259 2.03 8.15 15.47
N ALA A 260 1.31 9.22 15.83
CA ALA A 260 0.19 9.13 16.75
C ALA A 260 -0.93 8.22 16.20
N TYR A 261 -1.21 8.30 14.90
CA TYR A 261 -2.20 7.42 14.28
C TYR A 261 -1.77 5.94 14.31
N LEU A 262 -0.51 5.64 13.96
CA LEU A 262 0.02 4.28 13.97
C LEU A 262 0.01 3.67 15.38
N LEU A 263 0.33 4.46 16.41
CA LEU A 263 0.41 3.99 17.79
C LEU A 263 -0.97 3.85 18.48
N PHE A 264 -1.93 4.72 18.16
CA PHE A 264 -3.13 4.89 18.99
C PHE A 264 -4.46 4.73 18.25
N ALA A 265 -4.48 4.65 16.92
CA ALA A 265 -5.71 4.60 16.14
C ALA A 265 -5.83 3.37 15.22
N LEU A 266 -4.73 2.69 14.90
CA LEU A 266 -4.79 1.37 14.29
C LEU A 266 -5.29 0.33 15.29
N VAL A 267 -6.19 -0.54 14.85
CA VAL A 267 -6.85 -1.54 15.70
C VAL A 267 -6.33 -2.93 15.31
N PRO A 268 -5.65 -3.66 16.21
CA PRO A 268 -5.21 -5.01 15.90
C PRO A 268 -6.41 -5.96 15.75
N PRO A 269 -6.29 -7.00 14.91
CA PRO A 269 -7.36 -7.98 14.75
C PRO A 269 -7.59 -8.75 16.06
N PRO A 270 -8.84 -9.10 16.42
CA PRO A 270 -9.10 -9.90 17.60
C PRO A 270 -8.33 -11.23 17.56
N ASN A 271 -7.60 -11.56 18.63
CA ASN A 271 -6.89 -12.84 18.72
C ASN A 271 -7.86 -13.99 19.06
N PRO A 272 -8.11 -14.96 18.15
CA PRO A 272 -9.05 -16.05 18.38
C PRO A 272 -8.50 -17.15 19.31
N HIS A 273 -7.20 -17.13 19.63
CA HIS A 273 -6.55 -18.14 20.45
C HIS A 273 -6.57 -17.82 21.95
N VAL A 274 -6.97 -16.61 22.34
CA VAL A 274 -7.13 -16.21 23.73
C VAL A 274 -8.54 -16.57 24.21
N ALA A 275 -8.68 -17.70 24.90
CA ALA A 275 -9.91 -18.01 25.63
C ALA A 275 -10.10 -17.00 26.77
N SER A 276 -11.35 -16.62 27.05
CA SER A 276 -11.73 -15.55 28.00
C SER A 276 -11.20 -15.75 29.43
N GLY A 277 -9.92 -15.43 29.66
CA GLY A 277 -9.28 -15.32 30.97
C GLY A 277 -8.26 -16.40 31.36
N SER A 278 -7.99 -17.43 30.54
CA SER A 278 -6.95 -18.44 30.88
C SER A 278 -6.43 -19.22 29.68
N LEU A 279 -5.13 -19.59 29.72
CA LEU A 279 -4.52 -20.51 28.77
C LEU A 279 -5.15 -21.90 28.87
N THR A 280 -5.34 -22.56 27.72
CA THR A 280 -5.66 -23.99 27.64
C THR A 280 -4.52 -24.85 28.19
N PRO A 281 -4.74 -26.16 28.44
CA PRO A 281 -3.66 -27.05 28.86
C PRO A 281 -2.47 -27.10 27.88
N ALA A 282 -2.73 -27.07 26.57
CA ALA A 282 -1.68 -27.06 25.54
C ALA A 282 -0.88 -25.75 25.58
N GLN A 283 -1.57 -24.61 25.57
CA GLN A 283 -0.95 -23.29 25.71
C GLN A 283 -0.15 -23.14 27.01
N SER A 284 -0.63 -23.72 28.11
CA SER A 284 0.10 -23.70 29.39
C SER A 284 1.40 -24.49 29.33
N ARG A 285 1.41 -25.64 28.65
CA ARG A 285 2.64 -26.41 28.40
C ARG A 285 3.58 -25.65 27.45
N GLY A 286 3.05 -25.06 26.39
CA GLY A 286 3.80 -24.20 25.48
C GLY A 286 4.46 -23.01 26.18
N HIS A 287 3.73 -22.34 27.06
CA HIS A 287 4.25 -21.26 27.90
C HIS A 287 5.42 -21.73 28.78
N ALA A 288 5.32 -22.93 29.35
CA ALA A 288 6.41 -23.50 30.14
C ALA A 288 7.64 -23.83 29.28
N ILE A 289 7.45 -24.33 28.06
CA ILE A 289 8.54 -24.56 27.10
C ILE A 289 9.22 -23.24 26.74
N PHE A 290 8.45 -22.22 26.37
CA PHE A 290 8.94 -20.89 25.97
C PHE A 290 9.86 -20.26 27.02
N ASN A 291 9.52 -20.40 28.30
CA ASN A 291 10.29 -19.87 29.43
C ASN A 291 11.39 -20.81 29.95
N SER A 292 11.55 -22.00 29.35
CA SER A 292 12.52 -22.97 29.83
C SER A 292 13.95 -22.58 29.48
N SER A 293 14.89 -22.92 30.36
CA SER A 293 16.33 -22.78 30.09
C SER A 293 16.85 -23.78 29.06
N LYS A 294 16.00 -24.68 28.54
CA LYS A 294 16.37 -25.61 27.47
C LYS A 294 16.00 -25.04 26.12
N ALA A 295 14.82 -24.41 25.99
CA ALA A 295 14.36 -23.82 24.73
C ALA A 295 14.86 -22.39 24.52
N GLU A 296 15.08 -21.65 25.61
CA GLU A 296 15.70 -20.31 25.64
C GLU A 296 14.96 -19.22 24.83
N CYS A 297 13.70 -19.43 24.41
CA CYS A 297 12.95 -18.46 23.60
C CYS A 297 12.82 -17.10 24.32
N ALA A 298 12.54 -17.13 25.63
CA ALA A 298 12.38 -15.94 26.46
C ALA A 298 13.68 -15.15 26.71
N THR A 299 14.84 -15.61 26.22
CA THR A 299 16.11 -14.86 26.36
C THR A 299 16.14 -13.62 25.48
N CYS A 300 15.55 -13.71 24.28
CA CYS A 300 15.41 -12.59 23.34
C CYS A 300 13.96 -12.09 23.28
N HIS A 301 12.96 -12.98 23.29
CA HIS A 301 11.55 -12.60 23.28
C HIS A 301 11.01 -12.36 24.70
N ALA A 302 11.57 -11.34 25.36
CA ALA A 302 11.35 -11.07 26.78
C ALA A 302 10.40 -9.90 27.04
N GLY A 303 9.95 -9.80 28.29
CA GLY A 303 9.20 -8.65 28.79
C GLY A 303 7.79 -8.50 28.19
N ALA A 304 7.13 -7.39 28.51
CA ALA A 304 5.75 -7.13 28.09
C ALA A 304 5.60 -6.95 26.57
N ALA A 305 6.66 -6.55 25.88
CA ALA A 305 6.68 -6.38 24.43
C ALA A 305 7.11 -7.65 23.67
N HIS A 306 7.48 -8.73 24.37
CA HIS A 306 8.02 -9.96 23.77
C HIS A 306 9.18 -9.73 22.79
N THR A 307 10.06 -8.78 23.12
CA THR A 307 11.27 -8.44 22.38
C THR A 307 12.28 -7.78 23.33
N ASP A 308 13.57 -8.01 23.09
CA ASP A 308 14.67 -7.34 23.78
C ASP A 308 15.28 -6.19 22.95
N GLY A 309 14.77 -5.96 21.74
CA GLY A 309 15.23 -4.91 20.83
C GLY A 309 16.67 -5.08 20.33
N LYS A 310 17.31 -6.25 20.51
CA LYS A 310 18.68 -6.49 20.02
C LYS A 310 18.68 -7.26 18.71
N ASN A 311 19.84 -7.28 18.05
CA ASN A 311 20.02 -7.97 16.79
C ASN A 311 20.75 -9.30 16.96
N TYR A 312 20.29 -10.34 16.27
CA TYR A 312 20.84 -11.68 16.31
C TYR A 312 20.96 -12.29 14.91
N ASP A 313 22.00 -13.09 14.68
CA ASP A 313 22.03 -14.01 13.53
C ASP A 313 21.24 -15.26 13.90
N VAL A 314 20.11 -15.44 13.22
CA VAL A 314 19.21 -16.58 13.42
C VAL A 314 19.33 -17.63 12.31
N GLY A 315 20.36 -17.56 11.48
CA GLY A 315 20.66 -18.56 10.46
C GLY A 315 19.71 -18.55 9.25
N THR A 316 18.99 -17.44 9.04
CA THR A 316 17.91 -17.36 8.03
C THR A 316 18.32 -16.69 6.72
N LEU A 317 19.56 -16.23 6.57
CA LEU A 317 20.01 -15.61 5.31
C LEU A 317 19.92 -16.60 4.15
N ASN A 318 19.42 -16.12 3.01
CA ASN A 318 19.51 -16.86 1.76
C ASN A 318 20.93 -16.79 1.14
N ASP A 319 21.19 -17.57 0.11
CA ASP A 319 22.53 -17.66 -0.49
C ASP A 319 23.03 -16.34 -1.10
N LEU A 320 22.13 -15.52 -1.64
CA LEU A 320 22.48 -14.20 -2.15
C LEU A 320 22.84 -13.25 -1.00
N GLU A 321 22.07 -13.25 0.08
CA GLU A 321 22.36 -12.44 1.26
C GLU A 321 23.66 -12.85 1.94
N LYS A 322 23.97 -14.16 1.99
CA LYS A 322 25.28 -14.64 2.47
C LYS A 322 26.42 -14.10 1.62
N GLN A 323 26.31 -14.17 0.29
CA GLN A 323 27.32 -13.63 -0.62
C GLN A 323 27.47 -12.11 -0.45
N VAL A 324 26.37 -11.38 -0.28
CA VAL A 324 26.40 -9.93 -0.02
C VAL A 324 27.04 -9.61 1.33
N ALA A 325 26.72 -10.36 2.39
CA ALA A 325 27.33 -10.22 3.71
C ALA A 325 28.84 -10.50 3.69
N GLU A 326 29.27 -11.54 2.97
CA GLU A 326 30.68 -11.87 2.77
C GLU A 326 31.40 -10.75 2.02
N MET A 327 30.82 -10.23 0.94
CA MET A 327 31.35 -9.06 0.23
C MET A 327 31.44 -7.82 1.13
N ALA A 328 30.41 -7.57 1.94
CA ALA A 328 30.39 -6.46 2.89
C ALA A 328 31.55 -6.55 3.91
N SER A 329 31.78 -7.75 4.44
CA SER A 329 32.85 -8.00 5.41
C SER A 329 34.27 -7.82 4.83
N GLY A 330 34.42 -7.96 3.52
CA GLY A 330 35.69 -7.77 2.80
C GLY A 330 36.04 -6.30 2.54
N LEU A 331 35.07 -5.38 2.67
CA LEU A 331 35.28 -3.96 2.43
C LEU A 331 35.97 -3.30 3.63
N LYS A 332 36.94 -2.42 3.33
CA LYS A 332 37.67 -1.64 4.33
C LYS A 332 37.07 -0.25 4.45
N SER A 333 37.20 0.31 5.65
CA SER A 333 36.85 1.71 5.89
C SER A 333 37.65 2.62 4.94
N GLY A 334 36.94 3.36 4.09
CA GLY A 334 37.54 4.25 3.09
C GLY A 334 37.50 3.74 1.65
N ASP A 335 37.03 2.51 1.41
CA ASP A 335 36.82 2.02 0.05
C ASP A 335 35.78 2.88 -0.69
N GLU A 336 36.15 3.39 -1.87
CA GLU A 336 35.26 4.12 -2.76
C GLU A 336 34.32 3.14 -3.46
N ILE A 337 33.15 2.93 -2.87
CA ILE A 337 32.06 2.17 -3.48
C ILE A 337 30.87 3.07 -3.83
N PRO A 338 30.13 2.77 -4.93
CA PRO A 338 28.95 3.53 -5.32
C PRO A 338 27.91 3.60 -4.19
N GLN A 339 27.17 4.72 -4.10
CA GLN A 339 26.15 4.90 -3.06
C GLN A 339 25.10 3.78 -3.09
N ALA A 340 24.63 3.39 -4.29
CA ALA A 340 23.71 2.27 -4.46
C ALA A 340 24.26 0.96 -3.87
N THR A 341 25.57 0.73 -3.93
CA THR A 341 26.21 -0.42 -3.30
C THR A 341 26.23 -0.29 -1.78
N LYS A 342 26.52 0.91 -1.24
CA LYS A 342 26.43 1.17 0.21
C LYS A 342 25.03 0.91 0.75
N ASP A 343 24.00 1.33 0.01
CA ASP A 343 22.60 1.17 0.40
C ASP A 343 22.19 -0.31 0.45
N VAL A 344 22.65 -1.11 -0.52
CA VAL A 344 22.44 -2.57 -0.52
C VAL A 344 23.15 -3.23 0.67
N LEU A 345 24.41 -2.85 0.92
CA LEU A 345 25.22 -3.46 1.98
C LEU A 345 24.75 -3.07 3.38
N ALA A 346 24.26 -1.84 3.57
CA ALA A 346 23.79 -1.34 4.87
C ALA A 346 22.61 -2.15 5.44
N GLY A 347 21.81 -2.79 4.57
CA GLY A 347 20.68 -3.59 5.02
C GLY A 347 20.93 -5.10 5.11
N VAL A 348 22.09 -5.60 4.65
CA VAL A 348 22.51 -7.00 4.79
C VAL A 348 23.56 -7.10 5.90
N THR A 349 23.10 -6.98 7.14
CA THR A 349 23.95 -7.06 8.35
C THR A 349 24.21 -8.49 8.81
N GLY A 350 23.48 -9.46 8.26
CA GLY A 350 23.45 -10.85 8.72
C GLY A 350 22.80 -11.07 10.08
N THR A 351 22.29 -10.00 10.70
CA THR A 351 21.63 -10.04 12.01
C THR A 351 20.34 -9.22 11.96
N PHE A 352 19.31 -9.70 12.66
CA PHE A 352 17.98 -9.11 12.63
C PHE A 352 17.55 -8.71 14.03
N ASN A 353 16.87 -7.57 14.13
CA ASN A 353 16.20 -7.16 15.35
C ASN A 353 15.19 -8.23 15.76
N THR A 354 15.17 -8.59 17.05
CA THR A 354 14.18 -9.49 17.63
C THR A 354 12.78 -8.87 17.45
N PRO A 355 11.90 -9.37 16.57
CA PRO A 355 10.58 -8.79 16.42
C PRO A 355 9.74 -9.07 17.67
N THR A 356 8.80 -8.17 17.99
CA THR A 356 7.76 -8.45 18.99
C THR A 356 6.93 -9.67 18.55
N LEU A 357 6.54 -10.50 19.53
CA LEU A 357 5.59 -11.61 19.31
C LEU A 357 4.13 -11.22 19.56
N ILE A 358 3.84 -9.95 19.85
CA ILE A 358 2.45 -9.48 20.03
C ILE A 358 1.67 -9.65 18.73
N ASP A 359 0.46 -10.22 18.81
CA ASP A 359 -0.42 -10.48 17.68
C ASP A 359 0.22 -11.36 16.58
N LEU A 360 1.10 -12.30 16.98
CA LEU A 360 1.81 -13.19 16.05
C LEU A 360 0.87 -14.11 15.26
N HIS A 361 -0.36 -14.32 15.75
CA HIS A 361 -1.37 -15.15 15.07
C HIS A 361 -1.80 -14.59 13.70
N ALA A 362 -1.61 -13.29 13.47
CA ALA A 362 -2.10 -12.60 12.28
C ALA A 362 -0.98 -12.16 11.32
N THR A 363 0.25 -12.66 11.48
CA THR A 363 1.42 -12.19 10.70
C THR A 363 2.16 -13.32 10.00
N ALA A 364 1.42 -14.25 9.40
CA ALA A 364 2.01 -15.22 8.48
C ALA A 364 2.10 -14.60 7.06
N PRO A 365 3.15 -14.92 6.27
CA PRO A 365 4.26 -15.81 6.59
C PRO A 365 5.24 -15.18 7.61
N TYR A 366 6.19 -15.96 8.08
CA TYR A 366 7.12 -15.59 9.15
C TYR A 366 8.57 -15.48 8.64
N LEU A 367 9.40 -14.88 9.50
CA LEU A 367 10.79 -14.48 9.26
C LEU A 367 10.91 -13.26 8.36
N HIS A 368 12.09 -12.63 8.39
CA HIS A 368 12.34 -11.36 7.70
C HIS A 368 12.09 -11.44 6.18
N ASP A 369 12.20 -12.61 5.58
CA ASP A 369 12.04 -12.88 4.15
C ASP A 369 10.80 -13.72 3.82
N GLY A 370 9.87 -13.90 4.76
CA GLY A 370 8.65 -14.69 4.59
C GLY A 370 8.90 -16.17 4.30
N SER A 371 10.10 -16.69 4.61
CA SER A 371 10.51 -18.03 4.20
C SER A 371 9.93 -19.18 5.03
N ALA A 372 9.18 -18.88 6.10
CA ALA A 372 8.45 -19.86 6.90
C ALA A 372 6.94 -19.61 6.81
N ALA A 373 6.18 -20.55 6.25
CA ALA A 373 4.72 -20.38 6.08
C ALA A 373 3.97 -20.55 7.40
N THR A 374 4.51 -21.33 8.32
CA THR A 374 3.92 -21.64 9.63
C THR A 374 4.92 -21.43 10.77
N LEU A 375 4.42 -21.27 12.00
CA LEU A 375 5.29 -21.25 13.19
C LEU A 375 6.02 -22.58 13.40
N MET A 376 5.46 -23.71 12.93
CA MET A 376 6.18 -24.98 12.93
C MET A 376 7.41 -24.92 12.01
N ASP A 377 7.26 -24.35 10.81
CA ASP A 377 8.40 -24.16 9.89
C ASP A 377 9.47 -23.25 10.51
N VAL A 378 9.07 -22.22 11.26
CA VAL A 378 10.01 -21.39 12.03
C VAL A 378 10.80 -22.27 13.01
N LEU A 379 10.08 -23.00 13.88
CA LEU A 379 10.71 -23.83 14.91
C LEU A 379 11.65 -24.89 14.31
N ASP A 380 11.29 -25.52 13.19
CA ASP A 380 12.10 -26.54 12.54
C ASP A 380 13.31 -25.93 11.82
N ARG A 381 13.13 -24.82 11.10
CA ARG A 381 14.18 -24.18 10.31
C ARG A 381 15.28 -23.55 11.17
N THR A 382 14.90 -22.97 12.31
CA THR A 382 15.82 -22.24 13.19
C THR A 382 16.12 -23.00 14.48
N ALA A 383 15.96 -24.33 14.46
CA ALA A 383 15.94 -25.18 15.66
C ALA A 383 17.18 -25.06 16.55
N THR A 384 18.32 -24.62 16.01
CA THR A 384 19.58 -24.42 16.74
C THR A 384 20.12 -23.00 16.67
N SER A 385 19.40 -22.07 16.03
CA SER A 385 19.87 -20.70 15.76
C SER A 385 18.95 -19.61 16.32
N MET A 386 17.71 -19.94 16.67
CA MET A 386 16.75 -19.02 17.31
C MET A 386 16.12 -19.73 18.51
N GLY A 387 16.86 -19.75 19.62
CA GLY A 387 16.61 -20.69 20.72
C GLY A 387 16.97 -22.13 20.33
N HIS A 388 16.46 -23.08 21.10
CA HIS A 388 16.74 -24.51 20.93
C HIS A 388 15.46 -25.33 20.90
N SER A 389 15.02 -25.74 19.71
CA SER A 389 13.80 -26.55 19.53
C SER A 389 14.09 -27.97 19.03
N ASP A 390 15.35 -28.27 18.71
CA ASP A 390 15.84 -29.53 18.14
C ASP A 390 15.61 -30.74 19.05
N HIS A 391 15.58 -30.51 20.36
CA HIS A 391 15.31 -31.53 21.37
C HIS A 391 13.81 -31.73 21.67
N LEU A 392 12.93 -30.86 21.16
CA LEU A 392 11.49 -30.94 21.39
C LEU A 392 10.85 -31.98 20.46
N THR A 393 9.97 -32.79 21.01
CA THR A 393 9.08 -33.65 20.22
C THR A 393 8.09 -32.82 19.42
N HIS A 394 7.49 -33.42 18.39
CA HIS A 394 6.48 -32.74 17.57
C HIS A 394 5.32 -32.19 18.42
N SER A 395 4.81 -32.98 19.38
CA SER A 395 3.73 -32.55 20.28
C SER A 395 4.13 -31.39 21.20
N GLU A 396 5.40 -31.33 21.64
CA GLU A 396 5.91 -30.19 22.41
C GLU A 396 6.02 -28.93 21.55
N LYS A 397 6.40 -29.06 20.28
CA LYS A 397 6.37 -27.94 19.33
C LYS A 397 4.96 -27.46 19.06
N GLU A 398 3.98 -28.36 18.92
CA GLU A 398 2.56 -27.99 18.79
C GLU A 398 2.06 -27.23 20.03
N ASP A 399 2.43 -27.66 21.24
CA ASP A 399 2.11 -26.94 22.48
C ASP A 399 2.74 -25.53 22.48
N LEU A 400 4.01 -25.42 22.07
CA LEU A 400 4.71 -24.13 21.94
C LEU A 400 4.03 -23.21 20.93
N VAL A 401 3.69 -23.72 19.74
CA VAL A 401 2.93 -22.98 18.72
C VAL A 401 1.58 -22.52 19.28
N ALA A 402 0.86 -23.39 19.99
CA ALA A 402 -0.42 -23.03 20.60
C ALA A 402 -0.29 -21.84 21.54
N TYR A 403 0.79 -21.77 22.33
CA TYR A 403 1.10 -20.62 23.18
C TYR A 403 1.50 -19.37 22.39
N LEU A 404 2.39 -19.50 21.41
CA LEU A 404 2.83 -18.38 20.58
C LEU A 404 1.67 -17.67 19.87
N LEU A 405 0.65 -18.42 19.46
CA LEU A 405 -0.57 -17.85 18.86
C LEU A 405 -1.45 -17.07 19.85
N THR A 406 -1.21 -17.18 21.17
CA THR A 406 -1.93 -16.39 22.18
C THR A 406 -1.33 -15.02 22.48
N LEU A 407 -0.13 -14.77 21.96
CA LEU A 407 0.64 -13.55 22.24
C LEU A 407 0.12 -12.35 21.47
#